data_AF-A0A6B3GUJ1-F1
#
_entry.id   AF-A0A6B3GUJ1-F1
#
_cell.length_a   1.000
_cell.length_b   1.000
_cell.length_c   1.000
_cell.angle_alpha   90.00
_cell.angle_beta   90.00
_cell.angle_gamma   90.00
#
_symmetry.space_group_name_H-M   'P 1'
#
loop_
_entity.id
_entity.type
_entity.pdbx_description
1 polymer ?
#
loop_
_entity_poly.entity_id
_entity_poly.type
_entity_poly.pdbx_seq_one_letter_code
_entity_poly.pdbx_strand_id
1 'polypeptide(L)' 'MTTTTPETATTVLDASGVTMRFGGLTAVRNVDLTVKAGEIVGLIGP' A
#
# COMPACT_ATOMS: atom_id res chain seq x y z
N MET A 1 5.14 -6.88 33.26
CA MET A 1 5.40 -7.22 31.85
C MET A 1 4.16 -6.82 31.06
N THR A 2 4.18 -5.67 30.39
CA THR A 2 3.05 -5.19 29.59
C THR A 2 3.25 -5.71 28.18
N THR A 3 2.55 -6.78 27.80
CA THR A 3 2.52 -7.26 26.42
C THR A 3 1.63 -6.32 25.62
N THR A 4 2.26 -5.37 24.90
CA THR A 4 1.58 -4.54 23.89
C THR A 4 1.13 -5.45 22.76
N THR A 5 -0.12 -5.91 22.82
CA THR A 5 -0.78 -6.53 21.66
C THR A 5 -0.89 -5.41 20.63
N PRO A 6 -0.33 -5.56 19.41
CA PRO A 6 -0.46 -4.53 18.40
C PRO A 6 -1.94 -4.38 18.11
N GLU A 7 -2.51 -3.26 18.55
CA GLU A 7 -3.81 -2.77 18.13
C GLU A 7 -3.83 -2.92 16.62
N THR A 8 -4.63 -3.87 16.14
CA THR A 8 -4.55 -4.35 14.76
C THR A 8 -5.04 -3.22 13.88
N ALA A 9 -4.12 -2.35 13.46
CA ALA A 9 -4.44 -1.13 12.77
C ALA A 9 -5.32 -1.47 11.56
N THR A 10 -6.55 -0.96 11.59
CA THR A 10 -7.63 -1.30 10.68
C THR A 10 -7.17 -1.10 9.25
N THR A 11 -7.21 -2.15 8.42
CA THR A 11 -6.98 -2.01 6.99
C THR A 11 -8.08 -1.11 6.39
N VAL A 12 -7.68 -0.02 5.75
CA VAL A 12 -8.58 0.93 5.08
C VAL A 12 -8.53 0.80 3.56
N LEU A 13 -7.43 0.26 3.01
CA LEU A 13 -7.28 -0.03 1.60
C LEU A 13 -6.57 -1.38 1.44
N ASP A 14 -7.10 -2.23 0.56
CA ASP A 14 -6.42 -3.41 0.07
C ASP A 14 -6.52 -3.41 -1.45
N ALA A 15 -5.37 -3.52 -2.12
CA ALA A 15 -5.26 -3.50 -3.56
C ALA A 15 -4.27 -4.57 -4.01
N SER A 16 -4.63 -5.31 -5.06
CA SER A 16 -3.80 -6.37 -5.62
C SER A 16 -3.56 -6.15 -7.11
N GLY A 17 -2.36 -6.48 -7.59
CA GLY A 17 -1.98 -6.40 -9.00
C GLY A 17 -2.01 -4.99 -9.59
N VAL A 18 -1.83 -3.94 -8.77
CA VAL A 18 -1.90 -2.55 -9.20
C VAL A 18 -0.85 -2.28 -10.28
N THR A 19 -1.31 -1.77 -11.41
CA THR A 19 -0.45 -1.38 -12.53
C THR A 19 -0.81 0.03 -12.95
N MET A 20 0.18 0.92 -12.98
CA MET A 20 0.02 2.32 -13.33
C MET A 20 0.90 2.65 -14.53
N ARG A 21 0.30 3.28 -15.55
CA ARG A 21 0.96 3.63 -16.80
C ARG A 21 0.70 5.09 -17.12
N PHE A 22 1.76 5.79 -17.52
CA PHE A 22 1.72 7.17 -17.97
C PHE A 22 2.26 7.21 -19.41
N GLY A 23 1.36 7.37 -20.37
CA GLY A 23 1.70 7.25 -21.78
C GLY A 23 2.34 5.89 -22.11
N GLY A 24 3.58 5.92 -22.61
CA GLY A 24 4.36 4.71 -22.93
C GLY A 24 5.07 4.06 -21.74
N LEU A 25 5.13 4.73 -20.59
CA LEU A 25 5.89 4.30 -19.42
C LEU A 25 5.01 3.54 -18.43
N THR A 26 5.51 2.43 -17.90
CA THR A 26 4.86 1.71 -16.80
C THR A 26 5.54 2.13 -15.50
N ALA A 27 4.94 3.07 -14.77
CA ALA A 27 5.46 3.54 -13.49
C ALA A 27 5.32 2.47 -12.40
N VAL A 28 4.25 1.68 -12.44
CA VAL A 28 3.97 0.62 -11.47
C VAL A 28 3.53 -0.62 -12.20
N ARG A 29 4.08 -1.79 -11.84
CA ARG A 29 3.76 -3.06 -12.49
C ARG A 29 3.41 -4.12 -11.45
N ASN A 30 2.15 -4.54 -11.43
CA ASN A 30 1.63 -5.65 -10.63
C ASN A 30 2.04 -5.60 -9.15
N VAL A 31 1.69 -4.50 -8.48
CA VAL A 31 2.01 -4.28 -7.07
C VAL A 31 0.80 -4.54 -6.19
N ASP A 32 1.01 -5.27 -5.10
CA ASP A 32 0.03 -5.44 -4.04
C ASP A 32 0.30 -4.40 -2.94
N LEU A 33 -0.75 -3.76 -2.43
CA LEU A 33 -0.68 -2.70 -1.44
C LEU A 33 -1.81 -2.84 -0.42
N THR A 34 -1.45 -2.82 0.86
CA THR A 34 -2.38 -2.71 1.98
C THR A 34 -2.07 -1.43 2.74
N VAL A 35 -3.07 -0.58 2.99
CA VAL A 35 -2.92 0.65 3.78
C VAL A 35 -3.77 0.53 5.04
N LYS A 36 -3.16 0.83 6.19
CA LYS A 36 -3.84 0.82 7.48
C LYS A 36 -4.30 2.23 7.88
N ALA A 37 -5.25 2.30 8.80
CA ALA A 37 -5.76 3.57 9.31
C ALA A 37 -4.62 4.44 9.87
N GLY A 38 -4.52 5.68 9.39
CA GLY A 38 -3.45 6.62 9.77
C GLY A 38 -2.14 6.46 8.98
N GLU A 39 -2.06 5.51 8.05
CA GLU A 39 -0.89 5.30 7.19
C GLU A 39 -0.98 6.16 5.92
N ILE A 40 0.14 6.78 5.53
CA ILE A 40 0.29 7.49 4.26
C ILE A 40 1.32 6.74 3.43
N VAL A 41 0.92 6.26 2.26
CA VAL A 41 1.79 5.51 1.34
C VAL A 41 1.92 6.27 0.02
N GLY A 42 3.16 6.44 -0.44
CA GLY A 42 3.48 6.99 -1.76
C GLY A 42 4.05 5.90 -2.66
N LEU A 43 3.52 5.80 -3.88
CA LEU A 43 4.01 4.86 -4.88
C LEU A 43 4.71 5.64 -5.99
N ILE A 44 5.99 5.35 -6.23
CA ILE A 44 6.85 6.06 -7.19
C ILE A 44 7.45 5.04 -8.17
N GLY A 45 7.43 5.39 -9.46
CA GLY A 45 8.08 4.64 -10.54
C GLY A 45 9.10 5.50 -11.30
N PRO A 46 10.03 4.89 -12.05
CA PRO A 46 10.86 5.60 -13.02
C PRO A 46 10.02 6.19 -14.16
#